data_AF-A0A964EYC1-F1
#
_entry.id   AF-A0A964EYC1-F1
#
_cell.length_a   1.000
_cell.length_b   1.000
_cell.length_c   1.000
_cell.angle_alpha   90.00
_cell.angle_beta   90.00
_cell.angle_gamma   90.00
#
_symmetry.space_group_name_H-M   'P 1'
#
loop_
_entity.id
_entity.type
_entity.pdbx_description
1 polymer ?
#
loop_
_entity_poly.entity_id
_entity_poly.type
_entity_poly.pdbx_seq_one_letter_code
_entity_poly.pdbx_strand_id
1 'polypeptide(L)'
;MSEAVEVAELVDNLLLGQDDVTVLVVSATFGDAVLQELEEELAFGLEEEAGEVSSVEGVGPKGIPRILERPAGDVVLWTGLEAASDDDLRRLDTARNRLMGGPMLVIVTTEEGAAQLRRHAPNLWSWVGSRCFVVAEQDRGAQLERRLESLREATGLTDEAVITRAQAGELPPDPVFGEWLALLGRGDLVGV
;
A
#
# COMPACT_ATOMS: atom_id res chain seq x y z
N MET A 1 -0.05 -3.24 -20.62
CA MET A 1 -0.03 -1.81 -20.29
C MET A 1 -0.94 -1.68 -19.11
N SER A 2 -0.40 -1.34 -17.95
CA SER A 2 -1.21 -1.07 -16.76
C SER A 2 -1.81 0.32 -16.90
N GLU A 3 -3.06 0.48 -16.50
CA GLU A 3 -3.78 1.75 -16.53
C GLU A 3 -3.43 2.57 -15.28
N ALA A 4 -3.23 3.88 -15.46
CA ALA A 4 -2.98 4.78 -14.35
C ALA A 4 -4.32 5.16 -13.70
N VAL A 5 -4.44 5.05 -12.39
CA VAL A 5 -5.70 5.27 -11.65
C VAL A 5 -5.47 6.11 -10.40
N GLU A 6 -6.45 6.92 -10.01
CA GLU A 6 -6.49 7.57 -8.70
C GLU A 6 -7.04 6.60 -7.64
N VAL A 7 -6.68 6.79 -6.36
CA VAL A 7 -7.14 5.90 -5.28
C VAL A 7 -8.67 5.90 -5.16
N ALA A 8 -9.30 7.08 -5.21
CA ALA A 8 -10.76 7.20 -5.14
C ALA A 8 -11.45 6.44 -6.28
N GLU A 9 -10.97 6.55 -7.52
CA GLU A 9 -11.51 5.82 -8.67
C GLU A 9 -11.33 4.30 -8.51
N LEU A 10 -10.21 3.85 -7.93
CA LEU A 10 -10.01 2.45 -7.62
C LEU A 10 -11.02 1.95 -6.59
N VAL A 11 -11.24 2.71 -5.51
CA VAL A 11 -12.17 2.35 -4.43
C VAL A 11 -13.60 2.26 -4.95
N ASP A 12 -14.04 3.23 -5.77
CA ASP A 12 -15.35 3.18 -6.42
C ASP A 12 -15.51 1.90 -7.27
N ASN A 13 -14.50 1.55 -8.06
CA ASN A 13 -14.53 0.34 -8.89
C ASN A 13 -14.57 -0.96 -8.05
N LEU A 14 -13.84 -0.98 -6.93
CA LEU A 14 -13.84 -2.11 -5.99
C LEU A 14 -15.22 -2.29 -5.35
N LEU A 15 -15.80 -1.21 -4.79
CA LEU A 15 -17.07 -1.25 -4.09
C LEU A 15 -18.27 -1.54 -5.01
N LEU A 16 -18.18 -1.20 -6.30
CA LEU A 16 -19.18 -1.57 -7.30
C LEU A 16 -19.19 -3.08 -7.65
N GLY A 17 -18.39 -3.89 -6.94
CA GLY A 17 -18.47 -5.36 -6.96
C GLY A 17 -17.93 -5.98 -8.25
N GLN A 18 -17.02 -5.30 -8.94
CA GLN A 18 -16.51 -5.79 -10.23
C GLN A 18 -15.45 -6.89 -10.04
N ASP A 19 -14.65 -6.85 -8.96
CA ASP A 19 -13.44 -7.65 -8.84
C ASP A 19 -13.14 -8.17 -7.42
N ASP A 20 -12.95 -9.49 -7.27
CA ASP A 20 -12.58 -10.13 -5.99
C ASP A 20 -11.10 -9.91 -5.62
N VAL A 21 -10.24 -9.68 -6.62
CA VAL A 21 -8.79 -9.50 -6.43
C VAL A 21 -8.24 -8.48 -7.43
N THR A 22 -7.57 -7.47 -6.90
CA THR A 22 -6.99 -6.34 -7.63
C THR A 22 -5.52 -6.17 -7.26
N VAL A 23 -4.69 -5.80 -8.23
CA VAL A 23 -3.27 -5.49 -8.01
C VAL A 23 -3.06 -3.99 -8.22
N LEU A 24 -2.53 -3.34 -7.20
CA LEU A 24 -2.17 -1.95 -7.22
C LEU A 24 -0.65 -1.80 -7.18
N VAL A 25 -0.10 -1.22 -8.25
CA VAL A 25 1.33 -0.94 -8.38
C VAL A 25 1.59 0.49 -7.92
N VAL A 26 2.43 0.61 -6.90
CA VAL A 26 2.82 1.88 -6.26
C VAL A 26 4.34 2.06 -6.32
N SER A 27 4.82 3.30 -6.34
CA SER A 27 6.24 3.54 -6.07
C SER A 27 6.58 3.18 -4.63
N ALA A 28 7.78 2.61 -4.44
CA ALA A 28 8.33 2.32 -3.12
C ALA A 28 8.40 3.55 -2.21
N THR A 29 8.48 4.75 -2.78
CA THR A 29 8.53 6.02 -2.03
C THR A 29 7.18 6.40 -1.44
N PHE A 30 6.07 6.01 -2.07
CA PHE A 30 4.73 6.45 -1.70
C PHE A 30 3.84 5.32 -1.18
N GLY A 31 4.38 4.11 -0.99
CA GLY A 31 3.62 2.92 -0.63
C GLY A 31 2.77 3.12 0.63
N ASP A 32 3.37 3.62 1.71
CA ASP A 32 2.68 3.81 3.00
C ASP A 32 1.56 4.87 2.90
N ALA A 33 1.82 5.96 2.18
CA ALA A 33 0.82 7.02 1.98
C ALA A 33 -0.36 6.53 1.12
N VAL A 34 -0.09 5.75 0.07
CA VAL A 34 -1.14 5.11 -0.72
C VAL A 34 -1.95 4.14 0.14
N LEU A 35 -1.27 3.35 0.97
CA LEU A 35 -1.91 2.36 1.81
C LEU A 35 -2.84 3.03 2.82
N GLN A 36 -2.39 4.10 3.48
CA GLN A 36 -3.21 4.86 4.41
C GLN A 36 -4.43 5.47 3.71
N GLU A 37 -4.25 6.08 2.54
CA GLU A 37 -5.36 6.65 1.76
C GLU A 37 -6.38 5.57 1.35
N LEU A 38 -5.90 4.40 0.92
CA LEU A 38 -6.78 3.25 0.64
C LEU A 38 -7.56 2.80 1.86
N GLU A 39 -6.89 2.67 3.02
CA GLU A 39 -7.55 2.26 4.27
C GLU A 39 -8.67 3.24 4.64
N GLU A 40 -8.40 4.54 4.56
CA GLU A 40 -9.36 5.60 4.88
C GLU A 40 -10.55 5.59 3.92
N GLU A 41 -10.30 5.57 2.61
CA GLU A 41 -11.35 5.60 1.58
C GLU A 41 -12.20 4.32 1.59
N LEU A 42 -11.58 3.13 1.73
CA LEU A 42 -12.32 1.87 1.81
C LEU A 42 -13.12 1.76 3.10
N ALA A 43 -12.57 2.21 4.23
CA ALA A 43 -13.30 2.20 5.50
C ALA A 43 -14.54 3.09 5.41
N PHE A 44 -14.42 4.27 4.80
CA PHE A 44 -15.54 5.17 4.57
C PHE A 44 -16.61 4.53 3.67
N GLY A 45 -16.20 3.88 2.57
CA GLY A 45 -17.14 3.22 1.66
C GLY A 45 -17.85 2.00 2.25
N LEU A 46 -17.20 1.29 3.20
CA LEU A 46 -17.74 0.08 3.81
C LEU A 46 -18.60 0.30 5.06
N GLU A 47 -18.63 1.52 5.63
CA GLU A 47 -19.48 1.84 6.79
C GLU A 47 -20.96 1.47 6.56
N GLU A 48 -21.43 1.42 5.31
CA GLU A 48 -22.79 1.04 4.94
C GLU A 48 -23.01 -0.48 4.75
N GLU A 49 -21.96 -1.26 4.47
CA GLU A 49 -22.06 -2.69 4.11
C GLU A 49 -21.60 -3.67 5.21
N ALA A 50 -21.14 -3.17 6.36
CA ALA A 50 -20.71 -3.96 7.53
C ALA A 50 -19.46 -4.85 7.32
N GLY A 51 -18.61 -4.53 6.34
CA GLY A 51 -17.28 -5.15 6.15
C GLY A 51 -16.16 -4.45 6.94
N GLU A 52 -15.07 -5.17 7.20
CA GLU A 52 -13.85 -4.60 7.82
C GLU A 52 -12.73 -4.45 6.78
N VAL A 53 -11.99 -3.33 6.86
CA VAL A 53 -10.72 -3.17 6.13
C VAL A 53 -9.58 -3.62 7.04
N SER A 54 -8.72 -4.51 6.55
CA SER A 54 -7.54 -4.94 7.30
C SER A 54 -6.30 -5.07 6.43
N SER A 55 -5.15 -4.74 7.00
CA SER A 55 -3.85 -4.89 6.34
C SER A 55 -3.13 -6.16 6.78
N VAL A 56 -2.59 -6.89 5.79
CA VAL A 56 -1.77 -8.08 5.99
C VAL A 56 -0.44 -7.88 5.28
N GLU A 57 0.66 -8.07 6.00
CA GLU A 57 2.01 -7.99 5.43
C GLU A 57 2.60 -9.39 5.17
N GLY A 58 3.17 -9.57 3.98
CA GLY A 58 3.99 -10.71 3.58
C GLY A 58 3.21 -11.90 3.00
N VAL A 59 3.84 -12.66 2.08
CA VAL A 59 3.18 -13.73 1.31
C VAL A 59 3.33 -15.13 1.91
N GLY A 60 4.31 -15.30 2.80
CA GLY A 60 4.73 -16.61 3.30
C GLY A 60 3.70 -17.34 4.19
N PRO A 61 4.14 -18.33 4.99
CA PRO A 61 3.24 -19.23 5.72
C PRO A 61 2.33 -18.55 6.76
N LYS A 62 2.52 -17.26 7.01
CA LYS A 62 1.68 -16.45 7.91
C LYS A 62 0.68 -15.55 7.15
N GLY A 63 0.98 -15.14 5.92
CA GLY A 63 0.17 -14.19 5.16
C GLY A 63 -1.10 -14.85 4.61
N ILE A 64 -0.91 -15.87 3.78
CA ILE A 64 -2.03 -16.57 3.11
C ILE A 64 -3.09 -17.07 4.11
N PRO A 65 -2.75 -17.74 5.23
CA PRO A 65 -3.77 -18.19 6.18
C PRO A 65 -4.58 -17.04 6.79
N ARG A 66 -3.93 -15.91 7.11
CA ARG A 66 -4.62 -14.73 7.68
C ARG A 66 -5.63 -14.13 6.71
N ILE A 67 -5.31 -14.10 5.41
CA ILE A 67 -6.23 -13.64 4.37
C ILE A 67 -7.43 -14.59 4.28
N LEU A 68 -7.16 -15.90 4.27
CA LEU A 68 -8.20 -16.93 4.15
C LEU A 68 -9.10 -17.06 5.39
N GLU A 69 -8.69 -16.51 6.53
CA GLU A 69 -9.50 -16.45 7.75
C GLU A 69 -10.52 -15.31 7.73
N ARG A 70 -10.43 -14.38 6.77
CA ARG A 70 -11.36 -13.26 6.65
C ARG A 70 -12.66 -13.66 5.96
N PRO A 71 -13.81 -13.18 6.46
CA PRO A 71 -15.11 -13.42 5.83
C PRO A 71 -15.22 -12.77 4.45
N ALA A 72 -16.12 -13.30 3.63
CA ALA A 72 -16.54 -12.62 2.42
C ALA A 72 -17.28 -11.32 2.80
N GLY A 73 -16.93 -10.21 2.16
CA GLY A 73 -17.40 -8.86 2.49
C GLY A 73 -16.33 -7.98 3.15
N ASP A 74 -15.29 -8.59 3.75
CA ASP A 74 -14.12 -7.84 4.21
C ASP A 74 -13.22 -7.45 3.04
N VAL A 75 -12.46 -6.37 3.23
CA VAL A 75 -11.39 -5.95 2.32
C VAL A 75 -10.04 -6.19 3.00
N VAL A 76 -9.15 -6.87 2.29
CA VAL A 76 -7.79 -7.11 2.76
C VAL A 76 -6.80 -6.39 1.85
N LEU A 77 -6.05 -5.48 2.44
CA LEU A 77 -4.89 -4.86 1.81
C LEU A 77 -3.67 -5.74 2.07
N TRP A 78 -3.05 -6.24 1.01
CA TRP A 78 -1.93 -7.16 1.11
C TRP A 78 -0.63 -6.54 0.59
N THR A 79 0.34 -6.37 1.48
CA THR A 79 1.63 -5.73 1.21
C THR A 79 2.82 -6.69 1.39
N GLY A 80 4.03 -6.23 1.05
CA GLY A 80 5.27 -6.97 1.30
C GLY A 80 5.52 -8.12 0.33
N LEU A 81 5.00 -7.98 -0.89
CA LEU A 81 5.13 -8.99 -1.94
C LEU A 81 6.56 -9.08 -2.49
N GLU A 82 7.29 -7.98 -2.44
CA GLU A 82 8.66 -7.80 -2.91
C GLU A 82 9.65 -8.67 -2.12
N ALA A 83 9.33 -8.92 -0.85
CA ALA A 83 10.11 -9.74 0.06
C ALA A 83 9.74 -11.22 -0.01
N ALA A 84 8.74 -11.60 -0.82
CA ALA A 84 8.32 -12.98 -0.96
C ALA A 84 9.38 -13.81 -1.69
N SER A 85 9.61 -15.04 -1.24
CA SER A 85 10.47 -15.96 -1.99
C SER A 85 9.73 -16.52 -3.22
N ASP A 86 10.48 -16.97 -4.22
CA ASP A 86 9.94 -17.71 -5.36
C ASP A 86 9.01 -18.86 -4.94
N ASP A 87 9.33 -19.56 -3.84
CA ASP A 87 8.53 -20.68 -3.34
C ASP A 87 7.21 -20.19 -2.73
N ASP A 88 7.23 -19.05 -2.02
CA ASP A 88 6.01 -18.44 -1.48
C ASP A 88 5.07 -18.02 -2.61
N LEU A 89 5.59 -17.39 -3.66
CA LEU A 89 4.79 -16.98 -4.83
C LEU A 89 4.21 -18.19 -5.58
N ARG A 90 4.96 -19.29 -5.72
CA ARG A 90 4.44 -20.54 -6.32
C ARG A 90 3.36 -21.20 -5.45
N ARG A 91 3.50 -21.14 -4.14
CA ARG A 91 2.47 -21.63 -3.21
C ARG A 91 1.21 -20.80 -3.31
N LEU A 92 1.35 -19.48 -3.39
CA LEU A 92 0.24 -18.57 -3.64
C LEU A 92 -0.47 -18.91 -4.97
N ASP A 93 0.28 -19.11 -6.04
CA ASP A 93 -0.24 -19.50 -7.36
C ASP A 93 -1.11 -20.77 -7.30
N THR A 94 -0.65 -21.76 -6.52
CA THR A 94 -1.38 -23.01 -6.28
C THR A 94 -2.61 -22.82 -5.39
N ALA A 95 -2.56 -21.85 -4.47
CA ALA A 95 -3.63 -21.53 -3.53
C ALA A 95 -4.69 -20.58 -4.10
N ARG A 96 -4.56 -20.10 -5.34
CA ARG A 96 -5.49 -19.14 -5.98
C ARG A 96 -6.97 -19.47 -5.77
N ASN A 97 -7.35 -20.74 -5.97
CA ASN A 97 -8.75 -21.16 -5.82
C ASN A 97 -9.30 -20.97 -4.40
N ARG A 98 -8.44 -20.90 -3.39
CA ARG A 98 -8.85 -20.65 -2.00
C ARG A 98 -9.15 -19.17 -1.75
N LEU A 99 -8.59 -18.27 -2.56
CA LEU A 99 -8.88 -16.84 -2.49
C LEU A 99 -10.23 -16.51 -3.14
N MET A 100 -10.76 -17.39 -4.01
CA MET A 100 -12.04 -17.18 -4.67
C MET A 100 -13.20 -17.31 -3.68
N GLY A 101 -14.07 -16.30 -3.63
CA GLY A 101 -15.21 -16.25 -2.71
C GLY A 101 -14.82 -15.96 -1.26
N GLY A 102 -13.57 -15.51 -1.02
CA GLY A 102 -13.10 -15.00 0.26
C GLY A 102 -13.29 -13.48 0.38
N PRO A 103 -12.46 -12.77 1.16
CA PRO A 103 -12.48 -11.31 1.20
C PRO A 103 -12.10 -10.73 -0.16
N MET A 104 -12.48 -9.49 -0.39
CA MET A 104 -11.92 -8.69 -1.48
C MET A 104 -10.44 -8.43 -1.18
N LEU A 105 -9.56 -8.70 -2.14
CA LEU A 105 -8.12 -8.60 -1.95
C LEU A 105 -7.52 -7.50 -2.82
N VAL A 106 -6.89 -6.52 -2.19
CA VAL A 106 -6.10 -5.48 -2.87
C VAL A 106 -4.63 -5.75 -2.60
N ILE A 107 -3.91 -6.26 -3.59
CA ILE A 107 -2.47 -6.50 -3.51
C ILE A 107 -1.76 -5.17 -3.81
N VAL A 108 -1.21 -4.53 -2.79
CA VAL A 108 -0.45 -3.29 -2.91
C VAL A 108 1.04 -3.64 -2.99
N THR A 109 1.65 -3.36 -4.13
CA THR A 109 3.02 -3.79 -4.43
C THR A 109 3.74 -2.80 -5.33
N THR A 110 5.05 -2.95 -5.46
CA THR A 110 5.88 -2.20 -6.40
C THR A 110 5.90 -2.84 -7.79
N GLU A 111 6.49 -2.15 -8.77
CA GLU A 111 6.70 -2.72 -10.10
C GLU A 111 7.55 -4.01 -10.04
N GLU A 112 8.50 -4.08 -9.11
CA GLU A 112 9.29 -5.29 -8.87
C GLU A 112 8.42 -6.45 -8.37
N GLY A 113 7.58 -6.22 -7.36
CA GLY A 113 6.70 -7.26 -6.82
C GLY A 113 5.66 -7.74 -7.85
N ALA A 114 5.11 -6.83 -8.66
CA ALA A 114 4.24 -7.20 -9.78
C ALA A 114 4.98 -8.04 -10.85
N ALA A 115 6.24 -7.70 -11.16
CA ALA A 115 7.06 -8.51 -12.06
C ALA A 115 7.37 -9.90 -11.46
N GLN A 116 7.61 -10.00 -10.16
CA GLN A 116 7.78 -11.27 -9.46
C GLN A 116 6.51 -12.13 -9.52
N LEU A 117 5.33 -11.57 -9.26
CA LEU A 117 4.05 -12.27 -9.44
C LEU A 117 3.90 -12.84 -10.84
N ARG A 118 4.10 -12.00 -11.85
CA ARG A 118 3.97 -12.41 -13.25
C ARG A 118 4.89 -13.58 -13.60
N ARG A 119 6.07 -13.63 -13.00
CA ARG A 119 7.09 -14.65 -13.26
C ARG A 119 6.87 -15.93 -12.47
N HIS A 120 6.50 -15.83 -11.20
CA HIS A 120 6.49 -16.96 -10.25
C HIS A 120 5.08 -17.43 -9.88
N ALA A 121 4.05 -16.63 -10.16
CA ALA A 121 2.64 -16.95 -9.98
C ALA A 121 1.80 -16.66 -11.25
N PRO A 122 2.09 -17.34 -12.37
CA PRO A 122 1.47 -17.04 -13.67
C PRO A 122 -0.04 -17.37 -13.72
N ASN A 123 -0.52 -18.35 -12.94
CA ASN A 123 -1.95 -18.68 -12.91
C ASN A 123 -2.75 -17.63 -12.15
N LEU A 124 -2.22 -17.13 -11.03
CA LEU A 124 -2.76 -15.95 -10.34
C LEU A 124 -2.69 -14.72 -11.26
N TRP A 125 -1.54 -14.47 -11.88
CA TRP A 125 -1.36 -13.34 -12.78
C TRP A 125 -2.33 -13.33 -13.96
N SER A 126 -2.64 -14.50 -14.54
CA SER A 126 -3.65 -14.58 -15.61
C SER A 126 -5.06 -14.16 -15.17
N TRP A 127 -5.34 -14.19 -13.87
CA TRP A 127 -6.63 -13.80 -13.30
C TRP A 127 -6.66 -12.33 -12.89
N VAL A 128 -5.55 -11.81 -12.36
CA VAL A 128 -5.47 -10.44 -11.82
C VAL A 128 -4.79 -9.45 -12.76
N GLY A 129 -4.15 -9.92 -13.83
CA GLY A 129 -3.31 -9.09 -14.70
C GLY A 129 -4.10 -8.04 -15.50
N SER A 130 -5.39 -8.26 -15.76
CA SER A 130 -6.29 -7.24 -16.32
C SER A 130 -6.78 -6.23 -15.28
N ARG A 131 -6.54 -6.51 -14.00
CA ARG A 131 -6.91 -5.70 -12.81
C ARG A 131 -5.65 -5.20 -12.12
N CYS A 132 -4.61 -4.98 -12.92
CA CYS A 132 -3.35 -4.43 -12.48
C CYS A 132 -3.32 -2.96 -12.85
N PHE A 133 -3.46 -2.12 -11.85
CA PHE A 133 -3.46 -0.68 -11.98
C PHE A 133 -2.15 -0.11 -11.45
N VAL A 134 -1.73 1.02 -11.99
CA VAL A 134 -0.63 1.82 -11.46
C VAL A 134 -1.24 3.04 -10.82
N VAL A 135 -0.90 3.35 -9.57
CA VAL A 135 -1.40 4.60 -8.97
C VAL A 135 -0.79 5.77 -9.72
N ALA A 136 -1.63 6.67 -10.20
CA ALA A 136 -1.19 7.89 -10.86
C ALA A 136 -0.41 8.73 -9.85
N GLU A 137 0.91 8.81 -10.00
CA GLU A 137 1.77 9.70 -9.20
C GLU A 137 1.68 11.17 -9.65
N GLN A 138 0.85 11.46 -10.65
CA GLN A 138 0.73 12.79 -11.21
C GLN A 138 0.33 13.76 -10.10
N ASP A 139 1.18 14.76 -9.91
CA ASP A 139 1.11 15.79 -8.87
C ASP A 139 1.50 15.38 -7.43
N ARG A 140 1.62 14.10 -7.06
CA ARG A 140 2.05 13.70 -5.70
C ARG A 140 3.49 14.04 -5.38
N GLY A 141 4.43 13.79 -6.31
CA GLY A 141 5.82 14.21 -6.13
C GLY A 141 5.95 15.74 -6.02
N ALA A 142 5.17 16.47 -6.81
CA ALA A 142 5.12 17.93 -6.75
C ALA A 142 4.42 18.45 -5.48
N GLN A 143 3.42 17.74 -4.96
CA GLN A 143 2.77 18.06 -3.68
C GLN A 143 3.68 17.75 -2.50
N LEU A 144 4.38 16.62 -2.52
CA LEU A 144 5.38 16.25 -1.51
C LEU A 144 6.48 17.30 -1.46
N GLU A 145 7.05 17.68 -2.61
CA GLU A 145 8.09 18.71 -2.65
C GLU A 145 7.54 20.07 -2.21
N ARG A 146 6.33 20.46 -2.62
CA ARG A 146 5.66 21.69 -2.13
C ARG A 146 5.46 21.67 -0.63
N ARG A 147 5.10 20.51 -0.06
CA ARG A 147 4.86 20.36 1.38
C ARG A 147 6.17 20.41 2.15
N LEU A 148 7.20 19.70 1.69
CA LEU A 148 8.56 19.78 2.25
C LEU A 148 9.09 21.21 2.18
N GLU A 149 8.91 21.91 1.05
CA GLU A 149 9.32 23.31 0.92
C GLU A 149 8.57 24.21 1.92
N SER A 150 7.25 24.04 2.07
CA SER A 150 6.48 24.77 3.07
C SER A 150 6.98 24.53 4.50
N LEU A 151 7.44 23.31 4.82
CA LEU A 151 8.00 22.96 6.12
C LEU A 151 9.39 23.58 6.33
N ARG A 152 10.24 23.55 5.31
CA ARG A 152 11.55 24.24 5.28
C ARG A 152 11.39 25.74 5.51
N GLU A 153 10.46 26.37 4.80
CA GLU A 153 10.17 27.80 4.93
C GLU A 153 9.63 28.15 6.33
N ALA A 154 8.68 27.37 6.84
CA ALA A 154 8.03 27.64 8.13
C ALA A 154 8.99 27.50 9.33
N THR A 155 9.98 26.61 9.24
CA THR A 155 10.89 26.29 10.35
C THR A 155 12.29 26.87 10.19
N GLY A 156 12.69 27.21 8.97
CA GLY A 156 14.06 27.63 8.62
C GLY A 156 15.09 26.50 8.69
N LEU A 157 14.67 25.24 8.74
CA LEU A 157 15.54 24.06 8.79
C LEU A 157 15.64 23.39 7.42
N THR A 158 16.75 22.68 7.18
CA THR A 158 16.88 21.77 6.04
C THR A 158 16.50 20.34 6.45
N ASP A 159 16.20 19.50 5.46
CA ASP A 159 15.87 18.10 5.68
C ASP A 159 16.99 17.37 6.45
N GLU A 160 18.27 17.63 6.12
CA GLU A 160 19.42 17.04 6.83
C GLU A 160 19.51 17.49 8.28
N ALA A 161 19.17 18.76 8.57
CA ALA A 161 19.19 19.28 9.93
C ALA A 161 18.10 18.63 10.79
N VAL A 162 16.91 18.40 10.22
CA VAL A 162 15.81 17.68 10.87
C VAL A 162 16.21 16.24 11.16
N ILE A 163 16.74 15.52 10.17
CA ILE A 163 17.21 14.13 10.34
C ILE A 163 18.30 14.05 11.41
N THR A 164 19.28 14.95 11.40
CA THR A 164 20.38 14.97 12.37
C THR A 164 19.86 15.16 13.80
N ARG A 165 18.91 16.08 14.01
CA ARG A 165 18.31 16.32 15.33
C ARG A 165 17.44 15.16 15.77
N ALA A 166 16.70 14.53 14.85
CA ALA A 166 15.90 13.35 15.12
C ALA A 166 16.78 12.18 15.60
N GLN A 167 17.91 11.94 14.93
CA GLN A 167 18.87 10.91 15.34
C GLN A 167 19.52 11.18 16.70
N ALA A 168 19.63 12.45 17.09
CA ALA A 168 20.15 12.87 18.39
C ALA A 168 19.09 12.87 19.51
N GLY A 169 17.81 12.63 19.20
CA GLY A 169 16.69 12.77 20.15
C GLY A 169 16.45 14.21 20.59
N GLU A 170 16.87 15.18 19.77
CA GLU A 170 16.80 16.63 20.05
C GLU A 170 15.65 17.34 19.32
N LEU A 171 14.82 16.58 18.61
CA LEU A 171 13.64 17.15 17.95
C LEU A 171 12.60 17.58 19.00
N PRO A 172 12.05 18.80 18.88
CA PRO A 172 10.89 19.18 19.69
C PRO A 172 9.74 18.19 19.49
N PRO A 173 8.92 17.92 20.53
CA PRO A 173 7.74 17.08 20.42
C PRO A 173 6.59 17.83 19.72
N ASP A 174 6.87 18.38 18.54
CA ASP A 174 5.92 19.07 17.69
C ASP A 174 5.51 18.12 16.53
N PRO A 175 4.20 17.87 16.32
CA PRO A 175 3.71 17.02 15.24
C PRO A 175 4.27 17.36 13.85
N VAL A 176 4.62 18.64 13.62
CA VAL A 176 5.20 19.11 12.35
C VAL A 176 6.49 18.36 12.00
N PHE A 177 7.32 18.02 12.98
CA PHE A 177 8.55 17.26 12.72
C PHE A 177 8.29 15.77 12.49
N GLY A 178 7.24 15.22 13.09
CA GLY A 178 6.79 13.86 12.81
C GLY A 178 6.29 13.72 11.37
N GLU A 179 5.46 14.66 10.93
CA GLU A 179 4.99 14.75 9.54
C GLU A 179 6.19 14.87 8.57
N TRP A 180 7.13 15.77 8.85
CA TRP A 180 8.30 15.98 7.99
C TRP A 180 9.16 14.70 7.86
N LEU A 181 9.42 14.02 8.98
CA LEU A 181 10.16 12.75 8.96
C LEU A 181 9.41 11.67 8.18
N ALA A 182 8.08 11.59 8.30
CA ALA A 182 7.26 10.68 7.52
C ALA A 182 7.36 10.97 6.01
N LEU A 183 7.25 12.24 5.62
CA LEU A 183 7.40 12.66 4.21
C LEU A 183 8.79 12.38 3.64
N LEU A 184 9.84 12.39 4.47
CA LEU A 184 11.21 12.02 4.08
C LEU A 184 11.45 10.50 4.07
N GLY A 185 10.45 9.67 4.36
CA GLY A 185 10.60 8.22 4.50
C GLY A 185 11.44 7.81 5.72
N ARG A 186 11.49 8.66 6.74
CA ARG A 186 12.25 8.49 8.00
C ARG A 186 11.34 8.42 9.23
N GLY A 187 10.16 7.81 9.07
CA GLY A 187 9.22 7.58 10.17
C GLY A 187 9.82 6.79 11.35
N ASP A 188 10.89 6.04 11.10
CA ASP A 188 11.69 5.31 12.10
C ASP A 188 12.27 6.22 13.20
N LEU A 189 12.40 7.52 12.93
CA LEU A 189 12.96 8.50 13.84
C LEU A 189 11.92 9.27 14.66
N VAL A 190 10.62 8.98 14.49
CA VAL A 190 9.56 9.66 15.23
C VAL A 190 9.54 9.17 16.69
N GLY A 191 9.79 10.09 17.64
CA GLY A 191 9.71 9.80 19.07
C GLY A 191 10.94 9.11 19.67
N VAL A 192 12.06 9.08 18.94
CA VAL A 192 13.40 8.70 19.45
C VAL A 192 13.97 9.83 20.30
#